data_AF-A0A537MVD9-F1
#
_entry.id   AF-A0A537MVD9-F1
#
_cell.length_a   1.000
_cell.length_b   1.000
_cell.length_c   1.000
_cell.angle_alpha   90.00
_cell.angle_beta   90.00
_cell.angle_gamma   90.00
#
_symmetry.space_group_name_H-M   'P 1'
#
loop_
_entity.id
_entity.type
_entity.pdbx_description
1 polymer ?
#
loop_
_entity_poly.entity_id
_entity_poly.type
_entity_poly.pdbx_seq_one_letter_code
_entity_poly.pdbx_strand_id
1 'polypeptide(L)' 'LLNIAEYKRRQAAPGVKVTARNFGRDRRYPITNRFRDMGEVLPEPDEKLVSRAGRASAEAFDG' A
#
# COMPACT_ATOMS: atom_id res chain seq x y z
N LEU A 1 -1.94 -12.44 -8.71
CA LEU A 1 -2.85 -12.09 -9.85
C LEU A 1 -3.53 -10.71 -9.74
N LEU A 2 -3.30 -9.94 -8.67
CA LEU A 2 -4.02 -8.67 -8.42
C LEU A 2 -3.74 -7.58 -9.47
N ASN A 3 -2.46 -7.33 -9.77
CA ASN A 3 -2.02 -6.23 -10.63
C ASN A 3 -2.44 -6.41 -12.10
N ILE A 4 -2.56 -7.65 -12.57
CA ILE A 4 -2.92 -7.94 -13.97
C ILE A 4 -4.42 -7.94 -14.21
N ALA A 5 -5.23 -8.05 -13.15
CA ALA A 5 -6.68 -8.18 -13.25
C ALA A 5 -7.43 -6.83 -13.23
N GLU A 6 -6.72 -5.71 -13.09
CA GLU A 6 -7.33 -4.37 -12.99
C GLU A 6 -8.17 -4.03 -14.23
N TYR A 7 -7.69 -4.36 -15.44
CA TYR A 7 -8.43 -4.10 -16.67
C TYR A 7 -9.80 -4.83 -16.68
N LYS A 8 -9.84 -6.08 -16.22
CA LYS A 8 -11.08 -6.87 -16.12
C LYS A 8 -12.01 -6.30 -15.07
N ARG A 9 -11.50 -5.87 -13.91
CA ARG A 9 -12.31 -5.29 -12.82
C ARG A 9 -12.98 -3.97 -13.21
N ARG A 10 -12.35 -3.17 -14.08
CA ARG A 10 -12.93 -1.91 -14.58
C ARG A 10 -14.05 -2.12 -15.61
N GLN A 11 -14.05 -3.26 -16.30
CA GLN A 11 -15.11 -3.63 -17.25
C GLN A 11 -16.26 -4.40 -16.58
N ALA A 12 -16.09 -4.87 -15.35
CA ALA A 12 -17.13 -5.56 -14.61
C ALA A 12 -18.29 -4.61 -14.26
N ALA A 13 -19.50 -5.16 -14.20
CA ALA A 13 -20.68 -4.42 -13.77
C ALA A 13 -20.52 -3.91 -12.31
N PRO A 14 -21.14 -2.77 -11.96
CA PRO A 14 -21.21 -2.31 -10.57
C PRO A 14 -21.85 -3.37 -9.66
N GLY A 15 -21.32 -3.53 -8.45
CA GLY A 15 -21.84 -4.45 -7.43
C GLY A 15 -21.93 -3.80 -6.05
N VAL A 16 -22.70 -4.42 -5.15
CA VAL A 16 -22.93 -3.91 -3.78
C VAL A 16 -21.66 -4.01 -2.93
N LYS A 17 -21.36 -2.96 -2.14
CA LYS A 17 -20.22 -2.92 -1.22
C LYS A 17 -20.57 -3.58 0.12
N VAL A 18 -19.88 -4.65 0.48
CA VAL A 18 -20.03 -5.36 1.77
C VAL A 18 -18.86 -5.09 2.72
N THR A 19 -17.63 -4.99 2.19
CA THR A 19 -16.42 -4.77 2.99
C THR A 19 -16.01 -3.29 3.02
N ALA A 20 -15.27 -2.89 4.06
CA ALA A 20 -14.80 -1.51 4.23
C ALA A 20 -14.02 -0.98 3.03
N ARG A 21 -13.26 -1.87 2.35
CA ARG A 21 -12.35 -1.51 1.25
C ARG A 21 -12.41 -2.54 0.12
N ASN A 22 -13.42 -2.42 -0.74
CA ASN A 22 -13.66 -3.33 -1.85
C ASN A 22 -12.85 -2.97 -3.11
N PHE A 23 -12.79 -3.88 -4.10
CA PHE A 23 -12.14 -3.65 -5.40
C PHE A 23 -13.00 -2.84 -6.39
N GLY A 24 -13.69 -1.81 -5.91
CA GLY A 24 -14.47 -0.88 -6.71
C GLY A 24 -13.83 0.50 -6.73
N ARG A 25 -14.54 1.51 -6.23
CA ARG A 25 -14.02 2.87 -6.09
C ARG A 25 -12.82 2.96 -5.13
N ASP A 26 -12.82 2.15 -4.07
CA ASP A 26 -11.90 2.30 -2.94
C ASP A 26 -10.50 1.71 -3.20
N ARG A 27 -10.36 0.81 -4.19
CA ARG A 27 -9.11 0.11 -4.52
C ARG A 27 -8.91 -0.03 -6.03
N ARG A 28 -8.71 1.10 -6.70
CA ARG A 28 -8.33 1.15 -8.12
C ARG A 28 -6.81 1.23 -8.26
N TYR A 29 -6.22 0.21 -8.88
CA TYR A 29 -4.82 0.26 -9.28
C TYR A 29 -4.70 0.84 -10.70
N PRO A 30 -3.51 1.31 -11.12
CA PRO A 30 -3.26 1.61 -12.52
C PRO A 30 -3.45 0.35 -13.39
N ILE A 31 -4.02 0.50 -14.60
CA ILE A 31 -4.17 -0.62 -15.56
C ILE A 31 -2.77 -1.08 -16.01
N THR A 32 -1.92 -0.13 -16.39
CA THR A 32 -0.52 -0.35 -16.68
C THR A 32 0.30 -0.20 -15.40
N ASN A 33 0.59 -1.32 -14.76
CA ASN A 33 1.41 -1.35 -13.55
C ASN A 33 2.58 -2.33 -13.74
N ARG A 34 3.83 -1.82 -13.63
CA ARG A 34 5.06 -2.63 -13.68
C ARG A 34 5.55 -3.05 -12.30
N PHE A 35 4.96 -2.55 -11.21
CA PHE A 35 5.29 -3.00 -9.86
C PHE A 35 4.94 -4.49 -9.71
N ARG A 36 5.94 -5.25 -9.29
CA ARG A 36 5.83 -6.67 -8.95
C ARG A 36 6.30 -6.83 -7.53
N ASP A 37 5.38 -7.25 -6.68
CA ASP A 37 5.72 -7.78 -5.38
C ASP A 37 6.15 -9.23 -5.60
N MET A 38 7.43 -9.51 -5.39
CA MET A 38 8.01 -10.84 -5.57
C MET A 38 7.74 -11.75 -4.36
N GLY A 39 7.08 -11.23 -3.31
CA GLY A 39 6.86 -11.97 -2.08
C GLY A 39 8.15 -12.22 -1.31
N GLU A 40 9.20 -11.45 -1.62
CA GLU A 40 10.44 -11.47 -0.85
C GLU A 40 10.16 -11.00 0.58
N VAL A 41 10.82 -11.64 1.53
CA VAL A 41 10.72 -11.23 2.93
C VAL A 41 11.28 -9.81 3.03
N LEU A 42 10.57 -8.94 3.77
CA LEU A 42 11.06 -7.59 4.03
C LEU A 42 12.48 -7.68 4.60
N PRO A 43 13.44 -6.88 4.11
CA PRO A 43 14.76 -6.85 4.69
C PRO A 43 14.64 -6.50 6.18
N GLU A 44 15.51 -7.07 7.00
CA GLU A 44 15.59 -6.67 8.40
C GLU A 44 15.77 -5.15 8.48
N PRO A 45 15.05 -4.48 9.38
CA PRO A 45 15.17 -3.03 9.52
C PRO A 45 16.61 -2.70 9.89
N ASP A 46 17.24 -1.81 9.11
CA ASP A 46 18.56 -1.29 9.47
C ASP A 46 18.41 -0.41 10.72
N GLU A 47 18.76 -0.98 11.88
CA GLU A 47 18.65 -0.32 13.18
C GLU A 47 19.42 1.02 13.22
N LYS A 48 20.45 1.18 12.39
CA LYS A 48 21.22 2.42 12.30
C LYS A 48 20.38 3.56 11.73
N LEU A 49 19.42 3.27 10.85
CA LEU A 49 18.49 4.26 10.30
C LEU A 49 17.38 4.64 11.28
N VAL A 50 16.95 3.72 12.15
CA VAL A 50 15.86 3.92 13.12
C VAL A 50 16.27 4.88 14.26
N SER A 51 17.55 4.90 14.62
CA SER A 51 18.06 5.64 15.78
C SER A 51 18.02 7.17 15.66
N ARG A 52 17.97 7.74 14.44
CA ARG A 52 18.09 9.19 14.24
C ARG A 52 16.73 9.92 14.25
N ALA A 53 15.64 9.25 13.91
CA ALA A 53 14.33 9.90 13.76
C ALA A 53 13.53 9.98 15.09
N GLY A 54 13.84 9.13 16.08
CA GLY A 54 13.08 9.04 17.34
C GLY A 54 13.52 10.04 18.42
N ARG A 55 14.77 10.51 18.41
CA ARG A 55 15.26 11.45 19.43
C ARG A 55 14.92 12.91 19.14
N ALA A 56 14.99 13.32 17.86
CA ALA A 56 14.77 14.71 17.47
C ALA A 56 13.30 15.16 17.52
N SER A 57 12.35 14.22 17.41
CA SER A 57 10.92 14.54 17.38
C SER A 57 10.26 14.56 18.77
N ALA A 58 10.86 13.91 19.79
CA ALA A 58 10.38 13.96 21.16
C ALA A 58 10.73 15.27 21.89
N GLU A 59 11.86 15.91 21.53
CA GLU A 59 12.32 17.17 22.16
C GLU A 59 11.66 18.42 21.58
N ALA A 60 10.93 18.32 20.45
CA ALA A 60 10.32 19.46 19.77
C ALA A 60 8.88 19.80 20.23
N PHE A 61 8.27 18.98 21.10
CA PHE A 61 6.87 19.14 21.54
C PHE A 61 6.72 19.66 22.98
N ASP A 62 7.82 19.90 23.70
CA ASP A 62 7.81 20.40 25.09
C ASP A 62 8.56 21.75 25.20
N GLY A 63 8.24 22.67 24.27
CA GLY A 63 8.76 24.03 24.22
C GLY A 63 7.66 25.04 23.94
#